data_AF-A0AAV5HNP0-F1
#
_entry.id   AF-A0AAV5HNP0-F1
#
_cell.length_a   1.000
_cell.length_b   1.000
_cell.length_c   1.000
_cell.angle_alpha   90.00
_cell.angle_beta   90.00
_cell.angle_gamma   90.00
#
_symmetry.space_group_name_H-M   'P 1'
#
loop_
_entity.id
_entity.type
_entity.pdbx_description
1 polymer ?
#
loop_
_entity_poly.entity_id
_entity_poly.type
_entity_poly.pdbx_seq_one_letter_code
_entity_poly.pdbx_strand_id
1 'polypeptide(L)' 'MTKEEAEQLVVKAVSLAIARDGASGGVVRTVIINSEGVTRNFYPGDTLPLWHEELEPQNSLLDILNTPSPEPMTM' A
#
# COMPACT_ATOMS: atom_id res chain seq x y z
N MET A 1 21.73 -5.28 3.45
CA MET A 1 20.59 -5.02 2.55
C MET A 1 21.08 -4.11 1.44
N THR A 2 20.63 -4.34 0.22
CA THR A 2 20.80 -3.37 -0.87
C THR A 2 19.88 -2.17 -0.66
N LYS A 3 20.09 -1.11 -1.43
CA LYS A 3 19.24 0.09 -1.40
C LYS A 3 17.79 -0.29 -1.71
N GLU A 4 17.60 -1.13 -2.71
CA GLU A 4 16.30 -1.57 -3.21
C GLU A 4 15.59 -2.47 -2.20
N GLU A 5 16.33 -3.39 -1.56
CA GLU A 5 15.79 -4.24 -0.48
C GLU A 5 15.34 -3.40 0.73
N ALA A 6 16.13 -2.38 1.10
CA ALA A 6 15.79 -1.47 2.19
C ALA A 6 14.50 -0.70 1.90
N GLU A 7 14.41 -0.15 0.69
CA GLU A 7 13.27 0.62 0.22
C GLU A 7 12.00 -0.22 0.20
N GLN A 8 12.06 -1.42 -0.39
CA GLN A 8 10.94 -2.36 -0.42
C GLN A 8 10.50 -2.78 0.98
N LEU A 9 11.44 -3.05 1.88
CA LEU A 9 11.14 -3.42 3.27
C LEU A 9 10.39 -2.29 3.99
N VAL A 10 10.86 -1.05 3.85
CA VAL A 10 10.24 0.12 4.51
C VAL A 10 8.84 0.37 3.97
N VAL A 11 8.67 0.38 2.64
CA VAL A 11 7.34 0.58 2.02
C VAL A 11 6.36 -0.50 2.47
N LYS A 12 6.80 -1.76 2.50
CA LYS A 12 5.99 -2.90 2.97
C LYS A 12 5.58 -2.76 4.44
N ALA A 13 6.52 -2.38 5.30
CA ALA A 13 6.27 -2.22 6.74
C ALA A 13 5.31 -1.05 7.05
N VAL A 14 5.48 0.09 6.38
CA VAL A 14 4.59 1.25 6.55
C VAL A 14 3.20 0.95 6.01
N SER A 15 3.09 0.25 4.89
CA SER A 15 1.79 -0.16 4.33
C SER A 15 1.03 -1.07 5.31
N LEU A 16 1.72 -2.00 5.97
CA LEU A 16 1.11 -2.84 7.01
C LEU A 16 0.64 -2.02 8.23
N ALA A 17 1.39 -0.98 8.60
CA ALA A 17 0.99 -0.08 9.68
C ALA A 17 -0.27 0.72 9.32
N ILE A 18 -0.35 1.24 8.08
CA ILE A 18 -1.55 1.91 7.56
C ILE A 18 -2.77 0.98 7.64
N ALA A 19 -2.62 -0.29 7.29
CA ALA A 19 -3.71 -1.26 7.32
C ALA A 19 -4.25 -1.59 8.73
N ARG A 20 -3.50 -1.27 9.79
CA ARG A 20 -3.83 -1.66 11.18
C ARG A 20 -4.05 -0.49 12.13
N ASP A 21 -3.41 0.63 11.88
CA ASP A 21 -3.53 1.84 12.69
C ASP A 21 -4.43 2.86 11.99
N GLY A 22 -5.66 3.01 12.46
CA GLY A 22 -6.64 3.93 11.86
C GLY A 22 -6.28 5.41 11.93
N ALA A 23 -5.26 5.80 12.70
CA ALA A 23 -4.70 7.16 12.66
C ALA A 23 -3.67 7.34 11.52
N SER A 24 -3.17 6.24 10.96
CA SER A 24 -2.26 6.19 9.82
C SER A 24 -3.03 6.05 8.50
N GLY A 25 -2.53 6.60 7.41
CA GLY A 25 -3.16 6.44 6.10
C GLY A 25 -2.70 7.40 5.01
N GLY A 26 -3.34 7.29 3.85
CA GLY A 26 -3.12 8.17 2.70
C GLY A 26 -1.99 7.67 1.80
N VAL A 27 -0.76 8.09 2.05
CA VAL A 27 0.38 7.88 1.14
C VAL A 27 1.65 7.52 1.90
N VAL A 28 2.58 6.83 1.25
CA VAL A 28 3.93 6.60 1.80
C VAL A 28 4.92 7.55 1.14
N ARG A 29 5.74 8.22 1.96
CA ARG A 29 6.83 9.09 1.51
C ARG A 29 8.12 8.61 2.16
N THR A 30 9.12 8.28 1.36
CA THR A 30 10.43 7.84 1.87
C THR A 30 11.53 8.77 1.38
N VAL A 31 12.61 8.83 2.15
CA VAL A 31 13.82 9.55 1.80
C VAL A 31 15.00 8.62 2.01
N ILE A 32 15.76 8.37 0.94
CA ILE A 32 17.00 7.60 0.97
C ILE A 32 18.15 8.59 1.05
N ILE A 33 19.01 8.44 2.06
CA ILE A 33 20.17 9.30 2.29
C ILE A 33 21.41 8.40 2.33
N ASN A 34 22.34 8.63 1.40
CA ASN A 34 23.61 7.91 1.33
C ASN A 34 24.73 8.84 0.83
N SER A 35 25.91 8.29 0.54
CA SER A 35 27.07 9.06 0.03
C SER A 35 26.84 9.70 -1.34
N GLU A 36 25.87 9.22 -2.12
CA GLU A 36 25.50 9.76 -3.45
C GLU A 36 24.53 10.95 -3.34
N GLY A 37 23.94 11.15 -2.16
CA GLY A 37 23.06 12.27 -1.86
C GLY A 37 21.72 11.84 -1.28
N VAL A 38 20.67 12.56 -1.67
CA VAL A 38 19.31 12.42 -1.14
C VAL A 38 18.33 12.12 -2.27
N THR A 39 17.64 10.98 -2.19
CA THR A 39 16.54 10.61 -3.09
C THR A 39 15.23 10.62 -2.33
N ARG A 40 14.19 11.23 -2.88
CA ARG A 40 12.84 11.27 -2.27
C ARG A 40 11.88 10.49 -3.14
N ASN A 41 11.13 9.58 -2.54
CA ASN A 41 10.15 8.75 -3.24
C ASN A 41 8.75 9.00 -2.67
N PHE A 42 7.77 8.87 -3.54
CA PHE A 42 6.36 9.06 -3.25
C PHE A 42 5.58 7.86 -3.78
N TYR A 43 4.85 7.17 -2.91
CA TYR A 43 4.01 6.03 -3.25
C TYR A 43 2.56 6.40 -2.96
N PRO A 44 1.74 6.56 -4.02
CA PRO A 44 0.31 6.71 -3.90
C PRO A 44 -0.32 5.54 -3.12
N GLY A 45 -1.36 5.81 -2.31
CA GLY A 45 -1.98 4.79 -1.46
C GLY A 45 -2.56 3.60 -2.22
N ASP A 46 -3.08 3.85 -3.42
CA ASP A 46 -3.60 2.87 -4.37
C ASP A 46 -2.52 1.98 -5.02
N THR A 47 -1.25 2.32 -4.85
CA THR A 47 -0.11 1.50 -5.31
C THR A 47 0.54 0.70 -4.19
N LEU A 48 0.08 0.89 -2.94
CA LEU A 48 0.62 0.17 -1.79
C LEU A 48 0.10 -1.27 -1.77
N PRO A 49 0.89 -2.22 -1.25
CA PRO A 49 0.40 -3.58 -1.02
C PRO A 49 -0.80 -3.56 -0.08
N LEU A 50 -1.88 -4.22 -0.46
CA LEU A 50 -3.01 -4.46 0.43
C LEU A 50 -2.71 -5.56 1.44
N TRP A 51 -3.25 -5.41 2.63
CA TRP A 51 -3.07 -6.35 3.73
C TRP A 51 -4.38 -6.91 4.26
N HIS A 52 -4.43 -8.24 4.39
CA HIS A 52 -5.53 -8.96 5.02
C HIS A 52 -6.90 -8.67 4.38
N GLU A 53 -7.75 -7.91 5.08
CA GLU A 53 -9.14 -7.61 4.71
C GLU A 53 -9.27 -6.20 4.11
N GLU A 54 -8.15 -5.52 3.83
CA GLU A 54 -8.19 -4.27 3.07
C GLU A 54 -8.85 -4.50 1.71
N LEU A 55 -9.84 -3.66 1.42
CA LEU A 55 -10.50 -3.63 0.13
C LEU A 55 -9.68 -2.81 -0.85
N GLU A 56 -9.74 -3.21 -2.12
CA GLU A 56 -9.19 -2.40 -3.21
C GLU A 56 -9.82 -0.99 -3.18
N PRO A 57 -9.01 0.07 -3.40
CA PRO A 57 -9.53 1.42 -3.51
C PRO A 57 -10.59 1.52 -4.62
N GLN A 58 -11.71 2.15 -4.31
CA GLN A 58 -12.81 2.36 -5.26
C GLN A 58 -13.04 3.85 -5.45
N ASN A 59 -13.22 4.27 -6.70
CA ASN A 59 -13.46 5.68 -7.03
C ASN A 59 -14.92 6.08 -6.80
N SER A 60 -15.84 5.12 -6.89
CA SER A 60 -17.27 5.33 -6.71
C SER A 60 -17.95 4.11 -6.09
N LEU A 61 -19.04 4.34 -5.34
CA LEU A 61 -19.93 3.27 -4.88
C LEU A 61 -20.55 2.49 -6.05
N LEU A 62 -20.69 3.10 -7.23
CA LEU A 62 -21.19 2.43 -8.42
C LEU A 62 -20.25 1.34 -8.92
N ASP A 63 -18.94 1.50 -8.71
CA ASP A 63 -17.94 0.51 -9.13
C ASP A 63 -18.11 -0.77 -8.33
N ILE A 64 -18.36 -0.64 -7.01
CA ILE A 64 -18.64 -1.76 -6.11
C ILE A 64 -19.91 -2.50 -6.53
N LEU A 65 -20.99 -1.77 -6.85
CA LEU A 65 -22.27 -2.38 -7.25
C LEU A 65 -22.20 -3.13 -8.58
N ASN A 66 -21.23 -2.78 -9.43
CA ASN A 66 -20.96 -3.45 -10.70
C ASN A 66 -19.94 -4.59 -10.57
N THR A 67 -19.32 -4.80 -9.39
CA THR A 67 -18.44 -5.96 -9.20
C THR A 67 -19.26 -7.25 -9.15
N PRO A 68 -18.90 -8.27 -9.95
CA PRO A 68 -19.59 -9.56 -9.86
C PRO A 68 -19.40 -10.14 -8.46
N SER A 69 -20.49 -10.62 -7.86
CA SER A 69 -20.46 -11.27 -6.54
C SER A 69 -19.39 -12.37 -6.54
N PRO A 70 -18.57 -12.49 -5.49
CA PRO A 70 -17.63 -13.60 -5.37
C PRO A 70 -18.37 -14.92 -5.52
N GLU A 71 -17.84 -15.84 -6.34
CA GLU A 71 -18.40 -17.19 -6.43
C GLU A 71 -18.39 -17.81 -5.03
N PRO A 72 -19.49 -18.46 -4.60
CA PRO A 72 -19.53 -19.12 -3.31
C PRO A 72 -18.41 -20.16 -3.27
N MET A 73 -17.53 -20.03 -2.28
CA MET A 73 -16.42 -20.95 -2.07
C MET A 73 -16.95 -22.38 -1.97
N THR A 74 -16.76 -23.16 -3.04
CA THR A 74 -17.08 -24.59 -3.05
C THR A 74 -16.18 -25.27 -2.04
N MET A 75 -16.82 -25.93 -1.07
CA MET A 75 -16.20 -26.67 0.03
C MET A 75 -15.44 -27.90 -0.45
#